data_AF-A0A150G2U5-F1
#
_entry.id   AF-A0A150G2U5-F1
#
_cell.length_a   1.000
_cell.length_b   1.000
_cell.length_c   1.000
_cell.angle_alpha   90.00
_cell.angle_beta   90.00
_cell.angle_gamma   90.00
#
_symmetry.space_group_name_H-M   'P 1'
#
loop_
_entity.id
_entity.type
_entity.pdbx_description
1 polymer ?
#
loop_
_entity_poly.entity_id
_entity_poly.type
_entity_poly.pdbx_seq_one_letter_code
_entity_poly.pdbx_strand_id
1 'polypeptide(L)'
;MAVADELQAKIVSGGVVARLHRLLTAVSGTDAHTVQLNALACLTEALRDREAEAEALVAAGGLAPVLQLCDPALPARLQEAAADVACAVACSEATRAALAEQGAVGKLAALLATPNHDVQVRALMGLGMLLSQSDANQLLVAKDSTAVANLMALIRQQEDQDCKIIARDIFTGLERFKNLEALNGAQALTCFLWAGIILQVMLLTGQVKGSDLASWHSYWRAGITNSVGPACGMYALKNITYSAQVLAKSCKMVPVMLMGVLLHGKRYTGLEYMCMTLIGLGVAAFAQKGSSKVASKLASPNPALGYSLCLVNLAFDGYTNAAQDHINEKHRKNSPIHMMCWMNFWTALYYGLYMFVLSGTGMELVGFCARHPDALLDIVLFCLCGAVGQLFIFGTIKTFGALVTTLVCTTRKFFNILLSVVWNGNPLLPNQWLGVGMVFTGLLVQGWMKSKRHGKKKAE
;
A
#
# COMPACT_ATOMS: atom_id res chain seq x y z
N MET A 1 -27.34 29.76 24.89
CA MET A 1 -26.29 29.09 24.10
C MET A 1 -25.44 30.12 23.36
N ALA A 2 -25.95 30.91 22.42
CA ALA A 2 -25.15 31.90 21.67
C ALA A 2 -24.29 32.88 22.50
N VAL A 3 -24.78 33.37 23.65
CA VAL A 3 -24.01 34.26 24.54
C VAL A 3 -22.85 33.55 25.24
N ALA A 4 -23.00 32.26 25.54
CA ALA A 4 -21.94 31.46 26.15
C ALA A 4 -20.84 31.17 25.11
N ASP A 5 -21.22 30.86 23.87
CA ASP A 5 -20.29 30.59 22.77
C ASP A 5 -19.49 31.86 22.40
N GLU A 6 -20.15 33.03 22.37
CA GLU A 6 -19.49 34.31 22.10
C GLU A 6 -18.52 34.73 23.23
N LEU A 7 -18.90 34.49 24.48
CA LEU A 7 -18.02 34.72 25.63
C LEU A 7 -16.81 33.78 25.59
N GLN A 8 -17.02 32.51 25.28
CA GLN A 8 -15.95 31.51 25.17
C GLN A 8 -15.00 31.82 23.99
N ALA A 9 -15.51 32.36 22.88
CA ALA A 9 -14.68 32.87 21.79
C ALA A 9 -13.83 34.07 22.22
N LYS A 10 -14.41 35.04 22.95
CA LYS A 10 -13.67 36.20 23.49
C LYS A 10 -12.58 35.78 24.48
N ILE A 11 -12.87 34.85 25.39
CA ILE A 11 -11.89 34.31 26.35
C ILE A 11 -10.70 33.67 25.62
N VAL A 12 -10.98 32.87 24.59
CA VAL A 12 -9.95 32.21 23.79
C VAL A 12 -9.10 33.23 23.02
N SER A 13 -9.74 34.21 22.35
CA SER A 13 -9.03 35.32 21.69
C SER A 13 -8.18 36.17 22.66
N GLY A 14 -8.49 36.15 23.97
CA GLY A 14 -7.72 36.78 25.04
C GLY A 14 -6.43 36.03 25.44
N GLY A 15 -6.09 34.94 24.74
CA GLY A 15 -4.86 34.18 24.94
C GLY A 15 -4.93 33.21 26.13
N VAL A 16 -6.13 32.68 26.44
CA VAL A 16 -6.32 31.77 27.58
C VAL A 16 -5.48 30.49 27.44
N VAL A 17 -5.36 29.94 26.23
CA VAL A 17 -4.60 28.70 25.95
C VAL A 17 -3.12 28.88 26.32
N ALA A 18 -2.53 30.01 25.92
CA ALA A 18 -1.14 30.34 26.26
C ALA A 18 -0.93 30.59 27.77
N ARG A 19 -1.95 31.07 28.49
CA ARG A 19 -1.88 31.23 29.96
C ARG A 19 -1.99 29.89 30.68
N LEU A 20 -2.91 29.03 30.24
CA LEU A 20 -3.10 27.69 30.80
C LEU A 20 -1.90 26.79 30.54
N HIS A 21 -1.29 26.87 29.34
CA HIS A 21 -0.01 26.21 29.06
C HIS A 21 1.07 26.66 30.05
N ARG A 22 1.29 27.97 30.21
CA ARG A 22 2.29 28.49 31.18
C ARG A 22 2.00 28.04 32.61
N LEU A 23 0.73 28.00 33.00
CA LEU A 23 0.32 27.50 34.31
C LEU A 23 0.70 26.02 34.48
N LEU A 24 0.35 25.16 33.52
CA LEU A 24 0.70 23.73 33.54
C LEU A 24 2.21 23.51 33.60
N THR A 25 2.98 24.27 32.82
CA THR A 25 4.45 24.18 32.86
C THR A 25 5.00 24.61 34.22
N ALA A 26 4.44 25.65 34.84
CA ALA A 26 4.88 26.13 36.16
C ALA A 26 4.57 25.14 37.30
N VAL A 27 3.49 24.37 37.17
CA VAL A 27 3.11 23.36 38.18
C VAL A 27 3.52 21.93 37.80
N SER A 28 4.26 21.76 36.70
CA SER A 28 4.75 20.44 36.28
C SER A 28 5.74 19.89 37.32
N GLY A 29 5.59 18.62 37.69
CA GLY A 29 6.40 17.96 38.72
C GLY A 29 6.10 18.36 40.17
N THR A 30 5.02 19.13 40.41
CA THR A 30 4.52 19.45 41.74
C THR A 30 3.27 18.63 42.08
N ASP A 31 2.99 18.41 43.36
CA ASP A 31 1.76 17.72 43.84
C ASP A 31 0.49 18.61 43.76
N ALA A 32 0.52 19.70 42.98
CA ALA A 32 -0.59 20.63 42.81
C ALA A 32 -1.69 20.08 41.87
N HIS A 33 -2.16 18.86 42.14
CA HIS A 33 -3.09 18.11 41.30
C HIS A 33 -4.39 18.85 41.01
N THR A 34 -4.93 19.61 41.96
CA THR A 34 -6.16 20.41 41.76
C THR A 34 -5.95 21.53 40.72
N VAL A 35 -4.78 22.16 40.73
CA VAL A 35 -4.45 23.24 39.78
C VAL A 35 -4.25 22.65 38.39
N GLN A 36 -3.53 21.53 38.29
CA GLN A 36 -3.35 20.78 37.05
C GLN A 36 -4.69 20.34 36.46
N LEU A 37 -5.58 19.75 37.27
CA LEU A 37 -6.89 19.27 36.83
C LEU A 37 -7.76 20.41 36.27
N ASN A 38 -7.85 21.52 37.01
CA ASN A 38 -8.63 22.69 36.56
C ASN A 38 -8.04 23.30 35.29
N ALA A 39 -6.71 23.33 35.16
CA ALA A 39 -6.06 23.83 33.97
C ALA A 39 -6.32 22.95 32.75
N LEU A 40 -6.25 21.61 32.90
CA LEU A 40 -6.56 20.65 31.84
C LEU A 40 -8.02 20.73 31.40
N ALA A 41 -8.98 20.76 32.34
CA ALA A 41 -10.40 20.88 32.01
C ALA A 41 -10.70 22.17 31.23
N CYS A 42 -10.14 23.30 31.66
CA CYS A 42 -10.25 24.57 30.94
C CYS A 42 -9.59 24.51 29.55
N LEU A 43 -8.47 23.79 29.41
CA LEU A 43 -7.81 23.59 28.11
C LEU A 43 -8.69 22.76 27.18
N THR A 44 -9.27 21.66 27.64
CA THR A 44 -10.18 20.83 26.82
C THR A 44 -11.32 21.66 26.25
N GLU A 45 -11.99 22.48 27.08
CA GLU A 45 -13.08 23.35 26.63
C GLU A 45 -12.62 24.50 25.73
N ALA A 46 -11.39 25.00 25.92
CA ALA A 46 -10.82 26.03 25.06
C ALA A 46 -10.41 25.50 23.67
N LEU A 47 -10.04 24.23 23.58
CA LEU A 47 -9.55 23.57 22.37
C LEU A 47 -10.66 22.88 21.57
N ARG A 48 -11.79 22.54 22.22
CA ARG A 48 -12.92 21.85 21.59
C ARG A 48 -13.36 22.56 20.31
N ASP A 49 -13.32 21.82 19.21
CA ASP A 49 -13.66 22.24 17.85
C ASP A 49 -12.89 23.49 17.34
N ARG A 50 -11.69 23.75 17.88
CA ARG A 50 -10.86 24.93 17.53
C ARG A 50 -9.46 24.54 17.10
N GLU A 51 -9.33 24.23 15.81
CA GLU A 51 -8.07 23.80 15.18
C GLU A 51 -6.92 24.79 15.35
N ALA A 52 -7.16 26.09 15.14
CA ALA A 52 -6.13 27.13 15.26
C ALA A 52 -5.52 27.21 16.67
N GLU A 53 -6.31 26.96 17.71
CA GLU A 53 -5.86 26.99 19.10
C GLU A 53 -5.09 25.73 19.48
N ALA A 54 -5.51 24.57 18.95
CA ALA A 54 -4.76 23.33 19.07
C ALA A 54 -3.38 23.46 18.42
N GLU A 55 -3.29 24.02 17.21
CA GLU A 55 -2.02 24.30 16.54
C GLU A 55 -1.16 25.30 17.31
N ALA A 56 -1.75 26.36 17.86
CA ALA A 56 -1.03 27.33 18.70
C ALA A 56 -0.46 26.69 19.97
N LEU A 57 -1.21 25.81 20.63
CA LEU A 57 -0.74 25.06 21.79
C LEU A 57 0.43 24.14 21.43
N VAL A 58 0.34 23.44 20.30
CA VAL A 58 1.40 22.57 19.79
C VAL A 58 2.66 23.38 19.47
N ALA A 59 2.52 24.49 18.74
CA ALA A 59 3.63 25.38 18.38
C ALA A 59 4.31 26.00 19.62
N ALA A 60 3.56 26.21 20.70
CA ALA A 60 4.08 26.69 21.98
C ALA A 60 4.77 25.59 22.81
N GLY A 61 4.77 24.32 22.37
CA GLY A 61 5.35 23.20 23.11
C GLY A 61 4.46 22.67 24.24
N GLY A 62 3.16 23.00 24.23
CA GLY A 62 2.23 22.68 25.32
C GLY A 62 1.82 21.21 25.46
N LEU A 63 2.23 20.34 24.52
CA LEU A 63 1.93 18.91 24.57
C LEU A 63 2.72 18.15 25.64
N ALA A 64 3.99 18.50 25.85
CA ALA A 64 4.86 17.80 26.80
C ALA A 64 4.30 17.77 28.24
N PRO A 65 3.87 18.89 28.86
CA PRO A 65 3.29 18.86 30.22
C PRO A 65 1.97 18.10 30.28
N VAL A 66 1.18 18.08 29.21
CA VAL A 66 -0.07 17.31 29.14
C VAL A 66 0.23 15.81 29.10
N LEU A 67 1.13 15.37 28.21
CA LEU A 67 1.47 13.95 28.04
C LEU A 67 2.24 13.35 29.23
N GLN A 68 2.90 14.18 30.04
CA GLN A 68 3.48 13.74 31.32
C GLN A 68 2.40 13.31 32.32
N LEU A 69 1.20 13.90 32.25
CA LEU A 69 0.08 13.56 33.14
C LEU A 69 -0.70 12.31 32.68
N CYS A 70 -0.42 11.81 31.47
CA CYS A 70 -0.85 10.49 30.99
C CYS A 70 0.05 9.38 31.58
N ASP A 71 0.14 9.31 32.91
CA ASP A 71 0.92 8.31 33.64
C ASP A 71 -0.01 7.42 34.49
N PRO A 72 0.01 6.08 34.30
CA PRO A 72 -0.78 5.14 35.11
C PRO A 72 -0.57 5.27 36.63
N ALA A 73 0.54 5.85 37.10
CA ALA A 73 0.83 6.07 38.52
C ALA A 73 0.09 7.28 39.13
N LEU A 74 -0.47 8.17 38.31
CA LEU A 74 -1.17 9.38 38.76
C LEU A 74 -2.64 9.14 39.10
N PRO A 75 -3.32 10.08 39.78
CA PRO A 75 -4.76 10.00 40.04
C PRO A 75 -5.60 9.92 38.75
N ALA A 76 -6.64 9.08 38.76
CA ALA A 76 -7.50 8.84 37.59
C ALA A 76 -8.08 10.11 36.97
N ARG A 77 -8.50 11.09 37.78
CA ARG A 77 -9.04 12.37 37.28
C ARG A 77 -8.02 13.17 36.45
N LEU A 78 -6.73 13.10 36.81
CA LEU A 78 -5.68 13.77 36.03
C LEU A 78 -5.41 13.03 34.72
N GLN A 79 -5.39 11.69 34.76
CA GLN A 79 -5.23 10.86 33.57
C GLN A 79 -6.36 11.11 32.56
N GLU A 80 -7.61 11.13 33.03
CA GLU A 80 -8.80 11.43 32.23
C GLU A 80 -8.71 12.82 31.58
N ALA A 81 -8.45 13.85 32.39
CA ALA A 81 -8.36 15.23 31.89
C ALA A 81 -7.19 15.43 30.91
N ALA A 82 -6.07 14.72 31.10
CA ALA A 82 -4.94 14.77 30.18
C ALA A 82 -5.24 14.05 28.86
N ALA A 83 -5.92 12.89 28.91
CA ALA A 83 -6.39 12.18 27.73
C ALA A 83 -7.42 13.02 26.95
N ASP A 84 -8.25 13.79 27.64
CA ASP A 84 -9.22 14.72 27.04
C ASP A 84 -8.57 15.85 26.26
N VAL A 85 -7.54 16.47 26.83
CA VAL A 85 -6.75 17.47 26.10
C VAL A 85 -6.09 16.84 24.87
N ALA A 86 -5.55 15.62 24.98
CA ALA A 86 -4.99 14.92 23.83
C ALA A 86 -6.03 14.65 22.72
N CYS A 87 -7.27 14.28 23.08
CA CYS A 87 -8.38 14.14 22.14
C CYS A 87 -8.75 15.48 21.49
N ALA A 88 -8.87 16.54 22.29
CA ALA A 88 -9.22 17.87 21.79
C ALA A 88 -8.15 18.44 20.83
N VAL A 89 -6.87 18.15 21.07
CA VAL A 89 -5.79 18.54 20.16
C VAL A 89 -5.77 17.70 18.89
N ALA A 90 -6.26 16.45 18.91
CA ALA A 90 -6.22 15.54 17.76
C ALA A 90 -7.23 15.88 16.64
N CYS A 91 -7.55 17.17 16.43
CA CYS A 91 -8.54 17.63 15.47
C CYS A 91 -8.03 17.72 14.02
N SER A 92 -6.72 17.87 13.80
CA SER A 92 -6.12 18.03 12.46
C SER A 92 -5.01 17.00 12.19
N GLU A 93 -4.62 16.83 10.92
CA GLU A 93 -3.52 15.91 10.57
C GLU A 93 -2.19 16.38 11.15
N ALA A 94 -1.93 17.70 11.12
CA ALA A 94 -0.69 18.30 11.65
C ALA A 94 -0.56 18.10 13.18
N THR A 95 -1.65 18.33 13.92
CA THR A 95 -1.69 18.16 15.39
C THR A 95 -1.60 16.69 15.80
N ARG A 96 -2.25 15.78 15.06
CA ARG A 96 -2.10 14.33 15.23
C ARG A 96 -0.66 13.85 15.02
N ALA A 97 0.02 14.38 14.00
CA ALA A 97 1.44 14.09 13.76
C ALA A 97 2.33 14.57 14.93
N ALA A 98 2.11 15.80 15.41
CA ALA A 98 2.86 16.34 16.55
C ALA A 98 2.64 15.56 17.86
N LEU A 99 1.40 15.15 18.15
CA LEU A 99 1.09 14.27 19.28
C LEU A 99 1.84 12.94 19.18
N ALA A 100 1.87 12.34 18.00
CA ALA A 100 2.57 11.08 17.75
C ALA A 100 4.09 11.22 17.93
N GLU A 101 4.70 12.29 17.40
CA GLU A 101 6.13 12.58 17.56
C GLU A 101 6.53 12.76 19.03
N GLN A 102 5.64 13.32 19.86
CA GLN A 102 5.85 13.48 21.30
C GLN A 102 5.49 12.24 22.13
N GLY A 103 5.19 11.11 21.48
CA GLY A 103 4.97 9.83 22.16
C GLY A 103 3.58 9.65 22.77
N ALA A 104 2.58 10.45 22.36
CA ALA A 104 1.20 10.33 22.86
C ALA A 104 0.62 8.92 22.68
N VAL A 105 0.95 8.25 21.56
CA VAL A 105 0.49 6.88 21.27
C VAL A 105 0.88 5.91 22.38
N GLY A 106 2.14 5.92 22.83
CA GLY A 106 2.61 5.04 23.90
C GLY A 106 2.00 5.40 25.26
N LYS A 107 1.87 6.70 25.55
CA LYS A 107 1.29 7.20 26.79
C LYS A 107 -0.19 6.82 26.93
N LEU A 108 -1.00 7.02 25.89
CA LEU A 108 -2.41 6.63 25.90
C LEU A 108 -2.58 5.10 25.91
N ALA A 109 -1.71 4.36 25.21
CA ALA A 109 -1.72 2.89 25.26
C ALA A 109 -1.42 2.34 26.67
N ALA A 110 -0.53 3.01 27.43
CA ALA A 110 -0.25 2.65 28.82
C ALA A 110 -1.46 2.87 29.74
N LEU A 111 -2.27 3.91 29.48
CA LEU A 111 -3.48 4.17 30.27
C LEU A 111 -4.56 3.08 30.13
N LEU A 112 -4.51 2.25 29.08
CA LEU A 112 -5.41 1.10 28.94
C LEU A 112 -5.23 0.04 30.05
N ALA A 113 -4.09 0.05 30.75
CA ALA A 113 -3.84 -0.84 31.88
C ALA A 113 -4.50 -0.38 33.19
N THR A 114 -5.03 0.85 33.23
CA THR A 114 -5.63 1.40 34.45
C THR A 114 -6.95 0.71 34.77
N PRO A 115 -7.33 0.58 36.05
CA PRO A 115 -8.60 -0.02 36.45
C PRO A 115 -9.79 0.96 36.30
N ASN A 116 -9.54 2.23 36.01
CA ASN A 116 -10.58 3.24 35.92
C ASN A 116 -11.17 3.27 34.50
N HIS A 117 -12.48 3.09 34.43
CA HIS A 117 -13.21 2.99 33.18
C HIS A 117 -13.21 4.29 32.37
N ASP A 118 -13.47 5.44 33.00
CA ASP A 118 -13.49 6.75 32.32
C ASP A 118 -12.14 7.05 31.65
N VAL A 119 -11.03 6.72 32.34
CA VAL A 119 -9.68 6.84 31.81
C VAL A 119 -9.48 5.93 30.58
N GLN A 120 -9.95 4.69 30.65
CA GLN A 120 -9.86 3.75 29.52
C GLN A 120 -10.64 4.25 28.31
N VAL A 121 -11.86 4.76 28.48
CA VAL A 121 -12.66 5.32 27.37
C VAL A 121 -11.93 6.47 26.69
N ARG A 122 -11.44 7.44 27.46
CA ARG A 122 -10.75 8.61 26.89
C ARG A 122 -9.42 8.23 26.24
N ALA A 123 -8.67 7.30 26.83
CA ALA A 123 -7.46 6.77 26.24
C ALA A 123 -7.75 6.04 24.91
N LEU A 124 -8.81 5.22 24.86
CA LEU A 124 -9.24 4.53 23.64
C LEU A 124 -9.67 5.53 22.56
N MET A 125 -10.47 6.55 22.88
CA MET A 125 -10.86 7.58 21.92
C MET A 125 -9.64 8.31 21.34
N GLY A 126 -8.72 8.76 22.20
CA GLY A 126 -7.51 9.44 21.77
C GLY A 126 -6.61 8.54 20.91
N LEU A 127 -6.46 7.26 21.28
CA LEU A 127 -5.78 6.28 20.45
C LEU A 127 -6.47 6.10 19.09
N GLY A 128 -7.80 5.95 19.06
CA GLY A 128 -8.56 5.84 17.82
C GLY A 128 -8.30 7.00 16.87
N MET A 129 -8.31 8.23 17.39
CA MET A 129 -8.01 9.44 16.61
C MET A 129 -6.57 9.46 16.09
N LEU A 130 -5.57 9.09 16.91
CA LEU A 130 -4.16 9.07 16.51
C LEU A 130 -3.80 7.92 15.55
N LEU A 131 -4.53 6.81 15.63
CA LEU A 131 -4.34 5.65 14.76
C LEU A 131 -5.10 5.79 13.44
N SER A 132 -6.13 6.63 13.41
CA SER A 132 -6.87 6.94 12.19
C SER A 132 -5.92 7.49 11.12
N GLN A 133 -5.87 6.82 9.98
CA GLN A 133 -5.06 7.20 8.80
C GLN A 133 -3.53 7.29 9.03
N SER A 134 -2.99 6.74 10.14
CA SER A 134 -1.55 6.73 10.40
C SER A 134 -0.98 5.32 10.52
N ASP A 135 -0.43 4.82 9.41
CA ASP A 135 0.24 3.53 9.34
C ASP A 135 1.43 3.40 10.29
N ALA A 136 2.10 4.51 10.59
CA ALA A 136 3.22 4.54 11.53
C ALA A 136 2.73 4.32 12.97
N ASN A 137 1.65 4.99 13.37
CA ASN A 137 1.09 4.89 14.71
C ASN A 137 0.45 3.52 14.96
N GLN A 138 -0.25 2.98 13.96
CA GLN A 138 -0.78 1.60 14.01
C GLN A 138 0.34 0.58 14.22
N LEU A 139 1.47 0.75 13.53
CA LEU A 139 2.61 -0.15 13.69
C LEU A 139 3.26 -0.02 15.08
N LEU A 140 3.27 1.18 15.68
CA LEU A 140 3.79 1.39 17.05
C LEU A 140 2.96 0.61 18.06
N VAL A 141 1.63 0.73 18.02
CA VAL A 141 0.75 -0.01 18.94
C VAL A 141 0.81 -1.52 18.68
N ALA A 142 0.82 -1.95 17.41
CA ALA A 142 0.90 -3.36 17.07
C ALA A 142 2.22 -4.04 17.50
N LYS A 143 3.30 -3.28 17.67
CA LYS A 143 4.60 -3.78 18.17
C LYS A 143 4.67 -3.86 19.69
N ASP A 144 3.85 -3.08 20.40
CA ASP A 144 3.80 -3.09 21.86
C ASP A 144 2.88 -4.24 22.33
N SER A 145 3.50 -5.34 22.78
CA SER A 145 2.78 -6.51 23.28
C SER A 145 1.87 -6.18 24.46
N THR A 146 2.22 -5.18 25.27
CA THR A 146 1.44 -4.77 26.44
C THR A 146 0.17 -4.05 25.99
N ALA A 147 0.30 -3.11 25.04
CA ALA A 147 -0.84 -2.41 24.46
C ALA A 147 -1.83 -3.38 23.80
N VAL A 148 -1.32 -4.35 23.02
CA VAL A 148 -2.13 -5.39 22.38
C VAL A 148 -2.81 -6.29 23.41
N ALA A 149 -2.12 -6.65 24.50
CA ALA A 149 -2.70 -7.45 25.58
C ALA A 149 -3.83 -6.70 26.31
N ASN A 150 -3.65 -5.41 26.59
CA ASN A 150 -4.66 -4.56 27.23
C ASN A 150 -5.90 -4.41 26.33
N LEU A 151 -5.72 -4.18 25.03
CA LEU A 151 -6.83 -4.16 24.07
C LEU A 151 -7.60 -5.49 24.06
N MET A 152 -6.89 -6.63 24.05
CA MET A 152 -7.55 -7.94 24.12
C MET A 152 -8.29 -8.18 25.46
N ALA A 153 -7.75 -7.67 26.57
CA ALA A 153 -8.41 -7.75 27.87
C ALA A 153 -9.73 -6.97 27.86
N LEU A 154 -9.71 -5.73 27.34
CA LEU A 154 -10.90 -4.88 27.19
C LEU A 154 -11.96 -5.51 26.28
N ILE A 155 -11.54 -6.13 25.16
CA ILE A 155 -12.46 -6.84 24.26
C ILE A 155 -13.17 -8.02 24.95
N ARG A 156 -12.50 -8.66 25.92
CA ARG A 156 -13.02 -9.83 26.65
C ARG A 156 -13.89 -9.45 27.86
N GLN A 157 -13.86 -8.21 28.32
CA GLN A 157 -14.71 -7.76 29.43
C GLN A 157 -16.20 -7.80 29.03
N GLN A 158 -17.06 -8.08 30.02
CA GLN A 158 -18.51 -8.17 29.85
C GLN A 158 -19.27 -6.93 30.30
N GLU A 159 -18.66 -6.09 31.15
CA GLU A 159 -19.40 -5.04 31.89
C GLU A 159 -19.66 -3.78 31.05
N ASP A 160 -18.76 -3.43 30.12
CA ASP A 160 -18.88 -2.19 29.36
C ASP A 160 -18.85 -2.42 27.85
N GLN A 161 -19.94 -2.04 27.20
CA GLN A 161 -20.15 -2.30 25.77
C GLN A 161 -19.44 -1.27 24.88
N ASP A 162 -19.25 -0.04 25.34
CA ASP A 162 -18.64 1.05 24.57
C ASP A 162 -17.12 0.89 24.51
N CYS A 163 -16.47 0.64 25.65
CA CYS A 163 -15.05 0.29 25.72
C CYS A 163 -14.72 -0.91 24.84
N LYS A 164 -15.58 -1.94 24.88
CA LYS A 164 -15.43 -3.14 24.08
C LYS A 164 -15.54 -2.86 22.59
N ILE A 165 -16.52 -2.06 22.16
CA ILE A 165 -16.69 -1.69 20.75
C ILE A 165 -15.46 -0.90 20.27
N ILE A 166 -15.06 0.15 20.99
CA ILE A 166 -13.93 1.01 20.58
C ILE A 166 -12.61 0.21 20.60
N ALA A 167 -12.34 -0.58 21.64
CA ALA A 167 -11.14 -1.41 21.71
C ALA A 167 -11.11 -2.47 20.59
N ARG A 168 -12.26 -3.08 20.27
CA ARG A 168 -12.39 -3.99 19.14
C ARG A 168 -12.10 -3.27 17.84
N ASP A 169 -12.69 -2.12 17.61
CA ASP A 169 -12.56 -1.36 16.36
C ASP A 169 -11.09 -0.91 16.15
N ILE A 170 -10.41 -0.46 17.21
CA ILE A 170 -8.97 -0.19 17.20
C ILE A 170 -8.18 -1.46 16.88
N PHE A 171 -8.44 -2.56 17.59
CA PHE A 171 -7.72 -3.82 17.39
C PHE A 171 -7.90 -4.38 15.98
N THR A 172 -9.11 -4.29 15.43
CA THR A 172 -9.40 -4.65 14.05
C THR A 172 -8.71 -3.70 13.07
N GLY A 173 -8.65 -2.40 13.36
CA GLY A 173 -7.90 -1.43 12.55
C GLY A 173 -6.38 -1.68 12.53
N LEU A 174 -5.83 -2.30 13.58
CA LEU A 174 -4.44 -2.75 13.61
C LEU A 174 -4.21 -4.03 12.78
N GLU A 175 -5.28 -4.77 12.45
CA GLU A 175 -5.20 -5.99 11.66
C GLU A 175 -4.93 -5.66 10.19
N ARG A 176 -3.65 -5.67 9.83
CA ARG A 176 -3.26 -5.53 8.43
C ARG A 176 -3.56 -6.79 7.64
N PHE A 177 -4.02 -6.61 6.41
CA PHE A 177 -4.11 -7.68 5.43
C PHE A 177 -2.70 -8.19 5.08
N LYS A 178 -2.35 -9.39 5.56
CA LYS A 178 -0.99 -9.95 5.44
C LYS A 178 -0.73 -10.65 4.11
N ASN A 179 -1.79 -11.14 3.46
CA ASN A 179 -1.67 -12.12 2.38
C ASN A 179 -1.86 -11.49 1.00
N LEU A 180 -0.91 -10.65 0.56
CA LEU A 180 -0.93 -10.00 -0.77
C LEU A 180 -1.11 -11.00 -1.93
N GLU A 181 -0.63 -12.23 -1.78
CA GLU A 181 -0.79 -13.31 -2.76
C GLU A 181 -2.24 -13.71 -2.97
N ALA A 182 -3.06 -13.61 -1.92
CA ALA A 182 -4.47 -13.93 -1.97
C ALA A 182 -5.27 -12.97 -2.87
N LEU A 183 -4.82 -11.70 -2.98
CA LEU A 183 -5.40 -10.72 -3.89
C LEU A 183 -5.17 -11.10 -5.35
N ASN A 184 -4.00 -11.63 -5.69
CA ASN A 184 -3.72 -12.10 -7.05
C ASN A 184 -4.62 -13.29 -7.43
N GLY A 185 -4.87 -14.20 -6.48
CA GLY A 185 -5.80 -15.31 -6.66
C GLY A 185 -7.24 -14.82 -6.90
N ALA A 186 -7.73 -13.92 -6.04
CA ALA A 186 -9.06 -13.32 -6.17
C ALA A 186 -9.23 -12.55 -7.48
N GLN A 187 -8.22 -11.77 -7.87
CA GLN A 187 -8.21 -11.03 -9.13
C GLN A 187 -8.19 -11.97 -10.34
N ALA A 188 -7.38 -13.03 -10.32
CA ALA A 188 -7.35 -14.01 -11.41
C ALA A 188 -8.69 -14.72 -11.59
N LEU A 189 -9.34 -15.13 -10.49
CA LEU A 189 -10.68 -15.72 -10.53
C LEU A 189 -11.70 -14.74 -11.14
N THR A 190 -11.68 -13.49 -10.69
CA THR A 190 -12.57 -12.44 -11.20
C THR A 190 -12.35 -12.19 -12.70
N CYS A 191 -11.08 -12.09 -13.12
CA CYS A 191 -10.73 -11.93 -14.53
C CYS A 191 -11.15 -13.12 -15.40
N PHE A 192 -11.04 -14.35 -14.88
CA PHE A 192 -11.53 -15.55 -15.56
C PHE A 192 -13.04 -15.51 -15.77
N LEU A 193 -13.81 -15.24 -14.71
CA LEU A 193 -15.27 -15.16 -14.80
C LEU A 193 -15.71 -14.03 -15.74
N TRP A 194 -15.11 -12.85 -15.61
CA TRP A 194 -15.39 -11.69 -16.45
C TRP A 194 -15.12 -11.97 -17.93
N ALA A 195 -13.93 -12.49 -18.26
CA ALA A 195 -13.58 -12.85 -19.63
C ALA A 195 -14.44 -14.01 -20.16
N GLY A 196 -14.82 -14.96 -19.31
CA GLY A 196 -15.73 -16.05 -19.65
C GLY A 196 -17.12 -15.55 -20.06
N ILE A 197 -17.68 -14.61 -19.30
CA ILE A 197 -18.97 -13.97 -19.64
C ILE A 197 -18.88 -13.27 -21.00
N ILE A 198 -17.85 -12.45 -21.22
CA ILE A 198 -17.66 -11.74 -22.50
C ILE A 198 -17.46 -12.73 -23.65
N LEU A 199 -16.64 -13.76 -23.45
CA LEU A 199 -16.38 -14.78 -24.46
C LEU A 199 -17.66 -15.54 -24.84
N GLN A 200 -18.48 -15.89 -23.84
CA GLN A 200 -19.75 -16.57 -24.07
C GLN A 200 -20.70 -15.70 -24.90
N VAL A 201 -20.81 -14.40 -24.59
CA VAL A 201 -21.58 -13.45 -25.39
C VAL A 201 -21.04 -13.38 -26.82
N MET A 202 -19.72 -13.27 -27.01
CA MET A 202 -19.10 -13.23 -28.34
C MET A 202 -19.34 -14.48 -29.17
N LEU A 203 -19.37 -15.66 -28.55
CA LEU A 203 -19.69 -16.94 -29.18
C LEU A 203 -21.17 -16.98 -29.60
N LEU A 204 -22.08 -16.57 -28.71
CA LEU A 204 -23.52 -16.54 -28.97
C LEU A 204 -23.90 -15.55 -30.09
N THR A 205 -23.24 -14.39 -30.15
CA THR A 205 -23.45 -13.40 -31.22
C THR A 205 -22.72 -13.75 -32.52
N GLY A 206 -21.98 -14.86 -32.58
CA GLY A 206 -21.22 -15.28 -33.76
C GLY A 206 -20.02 -14.40 -34.10
N GLN A 207 -19.60 -13.51 -33.21
CA GLN A 207 -18.41 -12.65 -33.39
C GLN A 207 -17.13 -13.47 -33.38
N VAL A 208 -17.12 -14.62 -32.69
CA VAL A 208 -16.01 -15.55 -32.60
C VAL A 208 -16.51 -16.95 -32.92
N LYS A 209 -15.75 -17.72 -33.71
CA LYS A 209 -16.04 -19.13 -33.99
C LYS A 209 -15.17 -20.03 -33.12
N GLY A 210 -15.77 -21.07 -32.53
CA GLY A 210 -15.04 -22.02 -31.68
C GLY A 210 -13.88 -22.72 -32.38
N SER A 211 -13.98 -22.96 -33.69
CA SER A 211 -12.92 -23.59 -34.51
C SER A 211 -11.65 -22.74 -34.64
N ASP A 212 -11.76 -21.42 -34.45
CA ASP A 212 -10.66 -20.46 -34.58
C ASP A 212 -9.88 -20.29 -33.26
N LEU A 213 -10.34 -20.91 -32.17
CA LEU A 213 -9.80 -20.79 -30.83
C LEU A 213 -8.72 -21.82 -30.53
N ALA A 214 -7.67 -21.41 -29.83
CA ALA A 214 -6.67 -22.34 -29.34
C ALA A 214 -7.24 -23.21 -28.21
N SER A 215 -6.71 -24.42 -28.03
CA SER A 215 -7.11 -25.28 -26.92
C SER A 215 -6.77 -24.63 -25.58
N TRP A 216 -7.67 -24.75 -24.61
CA TRP A 216 -7.53 -24.16 -23.28
C TRP A 216 -6.28 -24.62 -22.53
N HIS A 217 -5.83 -25.85 -22.79
CA HIS A 217 -4.60 -26.38 -22.22
C HIS A 217 -3.37 -25.64 -22.73
N SER A 218 -3.37 -25.07 -23.94
CA SER A 218 -2.18 -24.39 -24.47
C SER A 218 -1.71 -23.21 -23.60
N TYR A 219 -2.56 -22.70 -22.72
CA TYR A 219 -2.27 -21.58 -21.83
C TYR A 219 -1.64 -21.95 -20.49
N TRP A 220 -1.56 -23.25 -20.11
CA TRP A 220 -1.17 -23.65 -18.76
C TRP A 220 0.23 -23.14 -18.37
N ARG A 221 1.20 -23.25 -19.29
CA ARG A 221 2.59 -22.82 -19.03
C ARG A 221 2.66 -21.32 -18.77
N ALA A 222 2.01 -20.54 -19.63
CA ALA A 222 1.95 -19.09 -19.49
C ALA A 222 1.19 -18.67 -18.22
N GLY A 223 0.10 -19.36 -17.87
CA GLY A 223 -0.67 -19.10 -16.64
C GLY A 223 0.15 -19.35 -15.37
N ILE A 224 0.89 -20.47 -15.29
CA ILE A 224 1.74 -20.78 -14.13
C ILE A 224 2.90 -19.78 -14.01
N THR A 225 3.62 -19.48 -15.10
CA THR A 225 4.72 -18.50 -15.04
C THR A 225 4.23 -17.10 -14.72
N ASN A 226 3.02 -16.73 -15.16
CA ASN A 226 2.34 -15.49 -14.80
C ASN A 226 1.79 -15.48 -13.35
N SER A 227 1.92 -16.58 -12.61
CA SER A 227 1.58 -16.66 -11.17
C SER A 227 2.86 -16.63 -10.32
N VAL A 228 3.80 -17.52 -10.63
CA VAL A 228 5.05 -17.66 -9.87
C VAL A 228 5.93 -16.42 -9.99
N GLY A 229 6.06 -15.84 -11.20
CA GLY A 229 6.86 -14.64 -11.40
C GLY A 229 6.42 -13.48 -10.48
N PRO A 230 5.16 -13.01 -10.61
CA PRO A 230 4.66 -11.95 -9.75
C PRO A 230 4.77 -12.23 -8.25
N ALA A 231 4.61 -13.49 -7.81
CA ALA A 231 4.83 -13.92 -6.42
C ALA A 231 6.27 -13.67 -5.96
N CYS A 232 7.28 -14.11 -6.73
CA CYS A 232 8.68 -13.77 -6.46
C CYS A 232 8.90 -12.25 -6.41
N GLY A 233 8.21 -11.54 -7.31
CA GLY A 233 8.16 -10.09 -7.31
C GLY A 233 7.63 -9.51 -6.01
N MET A 234 6.52 -9.99 -5.44
CA MET A 234 6.01 -9.47 -4.17
C MET A 234 6.96 -9.77 -3.01
N TYR A 235 7.55 -10.97 -2.98
CA TYR A 235 8.52 -11.32 -1.94
C TYR A 235 9.79 -10.45 -2.00
N ALA A 236 10.19 -9.99 -3.19
CA ALA A 236 11.29 -9.03 -3.32
C ALA A 236 11.00 -7.68 -2.61
N LEU A 237 9.74 -7.26 -2.43
CA LEU A 237 9.41 -6.02 -1.69
C LEU A 237 9.80 -6.09 -0.21
N LYS A 238 9.94 -7.29 0.36
CA LYS A 238 10.45 -7.47 1.73
C LYS A 238 11.94 -7.17 1.85
N ASN A 239 12.66 -7.18 0.73
CA ASN A 239 14.12 -7.20 0.66
C ASN A 239 14.72 -5.96 0.00
N ILE A 240 13.98 -5.33 -0.91
CA ILE A 240 14.34 -4.08 -1.59
C ILE A 240 13.17 -3.09 -1.57
N THR A 241 13.48 -1.82 -1.75
CA THR A 241 12.47 -0.75 -1.76
C THR A 241 11.52 -0.87 -2.96
N TYR A 242 10.30 -0.36 -2.83
CA TYR A 242 9.32 -0.33 -3.92
C TYR A 242 9.90 0.29 -5.20
N SER A 243 10.54 1.46 -5.10
CA SER A 243 11.15 2.14 -6.25
C SER A 243 12.25 1.31 -6.91
N ALA A 244 13.09 0.63 -6.11
CA ALA A 244 14.13 -0.26 -6.63
C ALA A 244 13.53 -1.47 -7.36
N GLN A 245 12.47 -2.06 -6.81
CA GLN A 245 11.79 -3.16 -7.45
C GLN A 245 11.13 -2.76 -8.77
N VAL A 246 10.35 -1.67 -8.77
CA VAL A 246 9.63 -1.26 -9.98
C VAL A 246 10.64 -0.93 -11.08
N LEU A 247 11.75 -0.27 -10.74
CA LEU A 247 12.81 -0.01 -11.71
C LEU A 247 13.49 -1.30 -12.18
N ALA A 248 13.81 -2.25 -11.29
CA ALA A 248 14.35 -3.54 -11.70
C ALA A 248 13.39 -4.28 -12.65
N LYS A 249 12.08 -4.28 -12.36
CA LYS A 249 11.06 -4.88 -13.22
C LYS A 249 10.89 -4.13 -14.56
N SER A 250 11.29 -2.85 -14.66
CA SER A 250 11.32 -2.12 -15.93
C SER A 250 12.29 -2.73 -16.94
N CYS A 251 13.27 -3.54 -16.49
CA CYS A 251 14.13 -4.35 -17.36
C CYS A 251 13.41 -5.51 -18.05
N LYS A 252 12.08 -5.71 -17.91
CA LYS A 252 11.33 -6.82 -18.53
C LYS A 252 11.59 -6.99 -20.03
N MET A 253 11.90 -5.91 -20.72
CA MET A 253 12.27 -5.95 -22.13
C MET A 253 13.53 -6.79 -22.41
N VAL A 254 14.48 -6.84 -21.48
CA VAL A 254 15.74 -7.58 -21.63
C VAL A 254 15.48 -9.10 -21.71
N PRO A 255 14.86 -9.76 -20.71
CA PRO A 255 14.48 -11.16 -20.82
C PRO A 255 13.51 -11.46 -21.96
N VAL A 256 12.56 -10.55 -22.27
CA VAL A 256 11.63 -10.75 -23.39
C VAL A 256 12.38 -10.84 -24.72
N MET A 257 13.34 -9.96 -24.95
CA MET A 257 14.17 -10.00 -26.16
C MET A 257 15.05 -11.25 -26.19
N LEU A 258 15.74 -11.57 -25.08
CA LEU A 258 16.58 -12.75 -24.96
C LEU A 258 15.79 -14.05 -25.23
N MET A 259 14.61 -14.21 -24.61
CA MET A 259 13.73 -15.35 -24.84
C MET A 259 13.21 -15.40 -26.27
N GLY A 260 12.95 -14.25 -26.90
CA GLY A 260 12.60 -14.18 -28.32
C GLY A 260 13.71 -14.68 -29.25
N VAL A 261 14.99 -14.45 -28.90
CA VAL A 261 16.13 -15.01 -29.62
C VAL A 261 16.22 -16.52 -29.37
N LEU A 262 16.24 -16.95 -28.11
CA LEU A 262 16.49 -18.33 -27.72
C LEU A 262 15.38 -19.31 -28.14
N LEU A 263 14.12 -18.93 -27.97
CA LEU A 263 12.98 -19.82 -28.20
C LEU A 263 12.43 -19.73 -29.62
N HIS A 264 12.51 -18.55 -30.26
CA HIS A 264 11.85 -18.29 -31.54
C HIS A 264 12.80 -17.83 -32.65
N GLY A 265 14.11 -17.76 -32.41
CA GLY A 265 15.09 -17.36 -33.41
C GLY A 265 14.91 -15.94 -33.94
N LYS A 266 14.22 -15.05 -33.20
CA LYS A 266 13.99 -13.66 -33.63
C LYS A 266 15.32 -12.90 -33.66
N ARG A 267 15.56 -12.15 -34.73
CA ARG A 267 16.76 -11.30 -34.89
C ARG A 267 16.43 -9.84 -34.62
N TYR A 268 17.19 -9.22 -33.72
CA TYR A 268 17.10 -7.82 -33.35
C TYR A 268 18.26 -7.00 -33.94
N THR A 269 18.07 -5.70 -34.12
CA THR A 269 19.08 -4.78 -34.67
C THR A 269 20.11 -4.42 -33.59
N GLY A 270 21.32 -3.99 -34.01
CA GLY A 270 22.38 -3.58 -33.08
C GLY A 270 21.96 -2.46 -32.13
N LEU A 271 21.09 -1.55 -32.58
CA LEU A 271 20.56 -0.45 -31.76
C LEU A 271 19.60 -0.96 -30.68
N GLU A 272 18.81 -2.01 -30.97
CA GLU A 272 17.96 -2.66 -29.97
C GLU A 272 18.81 -3.33 -28.86
N TYR A 273 19.97 -3.91 -29.21
CA TYR A 273 20.91 -4.42 -28.21
C TYR A 273 21.56 -3.30 -27.39
N MET A 274 21.95 -2.18 -28.01
CA MET A 274 22.46 -1.01 -27.27
C MET A 274 21.44 -0.47 -26.27
N CYS A 275 20.17 -0.35 -26.67
CA CYS A 275 19.10 0.11 -25.78
C CYS A 275 18.93 -0.83 -24.58
N MET A 276 19.02 -2.14 -24.80
CA MET A 276 19.01 -3.14 -23.71
C MET A 276 20.15 -2.93 -22.72
N THR A 277 21.38 -2.79 -23.21
CA THR A 277 22.56 -2.59 -22.35
C THR A 277 22.43 -1.29 -21.55
N LEU A 278 21.96 -0.21 -22.18
CA LEU A 278 21.73 1.07 -21.52
C LEU A 278 20.70 0.96 -20.38
N ILE A 279 19.60 0.24 -20.61
CA ILE A 279 18.58 -0.02 -19.58
C ILE A 279 19.17 -0.85 -18.43
N GLY A 280 19.92 -1.91 -18.74
CA GLY A 280 20.58 -2.76 -17.73
C GLY A 280 21.55 -1.98 -16.85
N LEU A 281 22.39 -1.11 -17.46
CA LEU A 281 23.30 -0.24 -16.73
C LEU A 281 22.56 0.80 -15.88
N GLY A 282 21.45 1.36 -16.37
CA GLY A 282 20.64 2.31 -15.60
C GLY A 282 20.05 1.69 -14.33
N VAL A 283 19.63 0.42 -14.39
CA VAL A 283 19.16 -0.32 -13.20
C VAL A 283 20.30 -0.65 -12.25
N ALA A 284 21.47 -1.05 -12.78
CA ALA A 284 22.65 -1.30 -11.96
C ALA A 284 23.11 -0.02 -11.21
N ALA A 285 23.07 1.14 -11.88
CA ALA A 285 23.39 2.43 -11.29
C ALA A 285 22.40 2.81 -10.17
N PHE A 286 21.11 2.53 -10.35
CA PHE A 286 20.10 2.78 -9.33
C PHE A 286 20.17 1.82 -8.13
N ALA A 287 20.65 0.59 -8.36
CA ALA A 287 20.80 -0.44 -7.34
C ALA A 287 22.00 -0.20 -6.38
N GLN A 288 22.83 0.81 -6.64
CA GLN A 288 23.86 1.26 -5.72
C GLN A 288 23.25 1.77 -4.39
N LYS A 289 24.08 1.85 -3.34
CA LYS A 289 23.69 2.12 -1.94
C LYS A 289 22.62 3.22 -1.86
N GLY A 290 21.39 2.80 -1.55
CA GLY A 290 20.22 3.67 -1.49
C GLY A 290 20.18 4.50 -0.20
N SER A 291 19.21 5.43 -0.14
CA SER A 291 18.99 6.27 1.05
C SER A 291 18.71 5.45 2.30
N SER A 292 19.47 5.70 3.38
CA SER A 292 19.32 5.05 4.68
C SER A 292 17.93 5.27 5.29
N LYS A 293 17.31 6.43 5.03
CA LYS A 293 15.95 6.79 5.45
C LYS A 293 14.86 5.91 4.82
N VAL A 294 15.11 5.39 3.62
CA VAL A 294 14.17 4.51 2.92
C VAL A 294 14.45 3.05 3.28
N ALA A 295 15.73 2.69 3.48
CA ALA A 295 16.13 1.36 3.92
C ALA A 295 15.65 1.02 5.34
N SER A 296 15.57 2.00 6.25
CA SER A 296 15.07 1.80 7.61
C SER A 296 13.60 1.40 7.71
N LYS A 297 12.81 1.56 6.62
CA LYS A 297 11.43 1.08 6.53
C LYS A 297 11.33 -0.43 6.30
N LEU A 298 12.41 -1.11 5.93
CA LEU A 298 12.45 -2.57 5.76
C LEU A 298 12.88 -3.25 7.06
N ALA A 299 12.16 -4.30 7.46
CA ALA A 299 12.46 -5.05 8.68
C ALA A 299 13.81 -5.78 8.62
N SER A 300 14.17 -6.34 7.45
CA SER A 300 15.42 -7.08 7.23
C SER A 300 15.87 -6.97 5.76
N PRO A 301 16.48 -5.84 5.35
CA PRO A 301 16.85 -5.62 3.95
C PRO A 301 17.94 -6.59 3.49
N ASN A 302 17.67 -7.39 2.46
CA ASN A 302 18.64 -8.22 1.76
C ASN A 302 18.61 -7.92 0.25
N PRO A 303 19.36 -6.90 -0.22
CA PRO A 303 19.31 -6.47 -1.61
C PRO A 303 19.64 -7.58 -2.61
N ALA A 304 20.61 -8.46 -2.30
CA ALA A 304 21.00 -9.55 -3.18
C ALA A 304 19.85 -10.52 -3.45
N LEU A 305 19.13 -10.92 -2.40
CA LEU A 305 17.94 -11.77 -2.51
C LEU A 305 16.77 -11.05 -3.19
N GLY A 306 16.56 -9.76 -2.91
CA GLY A 306 15.51 -8.97 -3.56
C GLY A 306 15.73 -8.82 -5.06
N TYR A 307 16.95 -8.54 -5.51
CA TYR A 307 17.28 -8.43 -6.94
C TYR A 307 17.31 -9.78 -7.64
N SER A 308 17.75 -10.86 -6.99
CA SER A 308 17.70 -12.21 -7.58
C SER A 308 16.26 -12.67 -7.80
N LEU A 309 15.36 -12.42 -6.85
CA LEU A 309 13.92 -12.67 -7.02
C LEU A 309 13.29 -11.82 -8.12
N CYS A 310 13.74 -10.57 -8.29
CA CYS A 310 13.33 -9.75 -9.43
C CYS A 310 13.78 -10.37 -10.75
N LEU A 311 15.01 -10.90 -10.82
CA LEU A 311 15.52 -11.58 -12.01
C LEU A 311 14.71 -12.84 -12.35
N VAL A 312 14.37 -13.66 -11.35
CA VAL A 312 13.50 -14.83 -11.52
C VAL A 312 12.11 -14.42 -12.04
N ASN A 313 11.51 -13.40 -11.43
CA ASN A 313 10.25 -12.84 -11.92
C ASN A 313 10.35 -12.40 -13.39
N LEU A 314 11.41 -11.65 -13.72
CA LEU A 314 11.67 -11.15 -15.07
C LEU A 314 11.85 -12.28 -16.10
N ALA A 315 12.48 -13.39 -15.72
CA ALA A 315 12.64 -14.56 -16.58
C ALA A 315 11.28 -15.22 -16.89
N PHE A 316 10.43 -15.42 -15.86
CA PHE A 316 9.08 -15.95 -16.05
C PHE A 316 8.18 -14.99 -16.83
N ASP A 317 8.32 -13.69 -16.60
CA ASP A 317 7.67 -12.64 -17.39
C ASP A 317 8.06 -12.73 -18.87
N GLY A 318 9.35 -12.94 -19.16
CA GLY A 318 9.88 -13.14 -20.52
C GLY A 318 9.32 -14.39 -21.19
N TYR A 319 9.29 -15.51 -20.47
CA TYR A 319 8.70 -16.76 -20.95
C TYR A 319 7.19 -16.62 -21.23
N THR A 320 6.43 -16.04 -20.30
CA THR A 320 4.99 -15.82 -20.43
C THR A 320 4.68 -15.05 -21.71
N ASN A 321 5.38 -13.93 -21.90
CA ASN A 321 5.24 -13.09 -23.08
C ASN A 321 5.57 -13.83 -24.39
N ALA A 322 6.65 -14.63 -24.38
CA ALA A 322 7.01 -15.44 -25.55
C ALA A 322 5.94 -16.50 -25.85
N ALA A 323 5.44 -17.21 -24.84
CA ALA A 323 4.38 -18.20 -24.99
C ALA A 323 3.07 -17.57 -25.54
N GLN A 324 2.71 -16.38 -25.07
CA GLN A 324 1.56 -15.62 -25.59
C GLN A 324 1.73 -15.27 -27.08
N ASP A 325 2.90 -14.75 -27.46
CA ASP A 325 3.21 -14.44 -28.85
C ASP A 325 3.16 -15.71 -29.73
N HIS A 326 3.70 -16.84 -29.26
CA HIS A 326 3.66 -18.12 -29.99
C HIS A 326 2.22 -18.60 -30.25
N ILE A 327 1.36 -18.54 -29.24
CA ILE A 327 -0.05 -18.93 -29.38
C ILE A 327 -0.76 -18.00 -30.38
N ASN A 328 -0.48 -16.69 -30.33
CA ASN A 328 -1.06 -15.73 -31.25
C ASN A 328 -0.56 -15.89 -32.70
N GLU A 329 0.70 -16.27 -32.89
CA GLU A 329 1.28 -16.55 -34.21
C GLU A 329 0.68 -17.84 -34.80
N LYS A 330 0.55 -18.90 -33.99
CA LYS A 330 -0.05 -20.19 -34.39
C LYS A 330 -1.56 -20.10 -34.63
N HIS A 331 -2.28 -19.34 -33.80
CA HIS A 331 -3.72 -19.15 -33.88
C HIS A 331 -4.06 -17.68 -34.14
N ARG A 332 -3.85 -17.21 -35.37
CA ARG A 332 -4.03 -15.79 -35.74
C ARG A 332 -5.43 -15.25 -35.48
N LYS A 333 -6.47 -16.07 -35.66
CA LYS A 333 -7.87 -15.69 -35.39
C LYS A 333 -8.29 -15.80 -33.92
N ASN A 334 -7.41 -16.28 -33.04
CA ASN A 334 -7.71 -16.44 -31.62
C ASN A 334 -8.05 -15.09 -30.98
N SER A 335 -9.17 -15.04 -30.25
CA SER A 335 -9.63 -13.82 -29.57
C SER A 335 -8.72 -13.44 -28.40
N PRO A 336 -8.43 -12.14 -28.17
CA PRO A 336 -7.70 -11.70 -26.98
C PRO A 336 -8.46 -12.05 -25.69
N ILE A 337 -9.80 -12.04 -25.72
CA ILE A 337 -10.64 -12.40 -24.58
C ILE A 337 -10.52 -13.88 -24.25
N HIS A 338 -10.42 -14.74 -25.26
CA HIS A 338 -10.20 -16.18 -25.05
C HIS A 338 -8.85 -16.45 -24.38
N MET A 339 -7.81 -15.75 -24.83
CA MET A 339 -6.48 -15.83 -24.21
C MET A 339 -6.51 -15.32 -22.75
N MET A 340 -7.20 -14.20 -22.49
CA MET A 340 -7.39 -13.69 -21.13
C MET A 340 -8.10 -14.71 -20.24
N CYS A 341 -9.20 -15.29 -20.70
CA CYS A 341 -10.00 -16.25 -19.95
C CYS A 341 -9.15 -17.44 -19.49
N TRP A 342 -8.58 -18.18 -20.43
CA TRP A 342 -7.88 -19.43 -20.09
C TRP A 342 -6.55 -19.23 -19.38
N MET A 343 -5.85 -18.11 -19.62
CA MET A 343 -4.63 -17.83 -18.87
C MET A 343 -4.95 -17.52 -17.41
N ASN A 344 -6.01 -16.74 -17.14
CA ASN A 344 -6.47 -16.49 -15.78
C ASN A 344 -7.09 -17.72 -15.11
N PHE A 345 -7.72 -18.63 -15.86
CA PHE A 345 -8.17 -19.92 -15.32
C PHE A 345 -7.00 -20.70 -14.70
N TRP A 346 -5.90 -20.86 -15.42
CA TRP A 346 -4.72 -21.58 -14.91
C TRP A 346 -4.05 -20.85 -13.73
N THR A 347 -4.01 -19.52 -13.77
CA THR A 347 -3.54 -18.70 -12.63
C THR A 347 -4.44 -18.86 -11.40
N ALA A 348 -5.76 -18.82 -11.57
CA ALA A 348 -6.73 -19.01 -10.50
C ALA A 348 -6.67 -20.42 -9.92
N LEU A 349 -6.49 -21.45 -10.76
CA LEU A 349 -6.32 -22.84 -10.31
C LEU A 349 -5.04 -22.99 -9.48
N TYR A 350 -3.92 -22.41 -9.93
CA TYR A 350 -2.66 -22.43 -9.19
C TYR A 350 -2.80 -21.77 -7.81
N TYR A 351 -3.33 -20.54 -7.77
CA TYR A 351 -3.52 -19.82 -6.51
C TYR A 351 -4.57 -20.48 -5.62
N GLY A 352 -5.66 -21.02 -6.18
CA GLY A 352 -6.67 -21.76 -5.42
C GLY A 352 -6.07 -22.96 -4.71
N LEU A 353 -5.28 -23.78 -5.42
CA LEU A 353 -4.58 -24.92 -4.81
C LEU A 353 -3.59 -24.46 -3.73
N TYR A 354 -2.77 -23.46 -4.03
CA TYR A 354 -1.80 -22.92 -3.09
C TYR A 354 -2.46 -22.35 -1.82
N MET A 355 -3.54 -21.58 -1.98
CA MET A 355 -4.19 -20.86 -0.88
C MET A 355 -5.04 -21.76 0.01
N PHE A 356 -5.82 -22.68 -0.58
CA PHE A 356 -6.78 -23.48 0.17
C PHE A 356 -6.22 -24.84 0.62
N VAL A 357 -5.26 -25.40 -0.11
CA VAL A 357 -4.72 -26.74 0.22
C VAL A 357 -3.37 -26.66 0.91
N LEU A 358 -2.46 -25.81 0.44
CA LEU A 358 -1.07 -25.79 0.94
C LEU A 358 -0.83 -24.81 2.09
N SER A 359 -1.35 -23.58 1.99
CA SER A 359 -0.98 -22.49 2.90
C SER A 359 -2.06 -22.12 3.92
N GLY A 360 -3.32 -22.48 3.69
CA GLY A 360 -4.46 -22.03 4.52
C GLY A 360 -4.82 -20.55 4.39
N THR A 361 -4.04 -19.76 3.63
CA THR A 361 -4.23 -18.31 3.46
C THR A 361 -5.56 -17.95 2.81
N GLY A 362 -6.18 -18.86 2.04
CA GLY A 362 -7.51 -18.66 1.49
C GLY A 362 -8.59 -18.58 2.56
N MET A 363 -8.48 -19.40 3.62
CA MET A 363 -9.39 -19.34 4.75
C MET A 363 -9.17 -18.08 5.59
N GLU A 364 -7.93 -17.64 5.71
CA GLU A 364 -7.60 -16.36 6.37
C GLU A 364 -8.19 -15.16 5.62
N LEU A 365 -8.14 -15.15 4.27
CA LEU A 365 -8.78 -14.11 3.45
C LEU A 365 -10.29 -14.08 3.70
N VAL A 366 -10.96 -15.23 3.68
CA VAL A 366 -12.42 -15.31 3.91
C VAL A 366 -12.76 -14.83 5.32
N GLY A 367 -12.01 -15.29 6.34
CA GLY A 367 -12.18 -14.85 7.72
C GLY A 367 -11.89 -13.37 7.93
N PHE A 368 -10.94 -12.79 7.19
CA PHE A 368 -10.66 -11.36 7.19
C PHE A 368 -11.82 -10.57 6.58
N CYS A 369 -12.29 -10.92 5.38
CA CYS A 369 -13.43 -10.25 4.74
C CYS A 369 -14.73 -10.38 5.54
N ALA A 370 -14.93 -11.49 6.26
CA ALA A 370 -16.08 -11.67 7.14
C ALA A 370 -16.04 -10.75 8.37
N ARG A 371 -14.84 -10.41 8.86
CA ARG A 371 -14.63 -9.47 9.96
C ARG A 371 -14.60 -8.01 9.50
N HIS A 372 -14.20 -7.76 8.25
CA HIS A 372 -13.99 -6.43 7.65
C HIS A 372 -14.76 -6.30 6.33
N PRO A 373 -16.07 -6.00 6.36
CA PRO A 373 -16.88 -5.88 5.15
C PRO A 373 -16.47 -4.71 4.26
N ASP A 374 -15.91 -3.63 4.83
CA ASP A 374 -15.41 -2.49 4.05
C ASP A 374 -14.19 -2.90 3.20
N ALA A 375 -13.28 -3.70 3.77
CA ALA A 375 -12.14 -4.24 3.03
C ALA A 375 -12.57 -5.19 1.91
N LEU A 376 -13.69 -5.88 2.05
CA LEU A 376 -14.25 -6.70 0.97
C LEU A 376 -14.63 -5.82 -0.24
N LEU A 377 -15.23 -4.65 -0.02
CA LEU A 377 -15.57 -3.71 -1.10
C LEU A 377 -14.30 -3.23 -1.82
N ASP A 378 -13.25 -2.89 -1.08
CA ASP A 378 -11.97 -2.49 -1.66
C ASP A 378 -11.34 -3.61 -2.50
N ILE A 379 -11.39 -4.86 -2.02
CA ILE A 379 -10.88 -6.03 -2.74
C ILE A 379 -11.69 -6.28 -4.02
N VAL A 380 -13.03 -6.17 -3.96
CA VAL A 380 -13.89 -6.33 -5.13
C VAL A 380 -13.60 -5.23 -6.16
N LEU A 381 -13.52 -3.97 -5.73
CA LEU A 381 -13.18 -2.84 -6.60
C LEU A 381 -11.79 -3.02 -7.24
N PHE A 382 -10.81 -3.44 -6.45
CA PHE A 382 -9.47 -3.81 -6.93
C PHE A 382 -9.54 -4.89 -8.02
N CYS A 383 -10.32 -5.95 -7.81
CA CYS A 383 -10.47 -7.04 -8.77
C CYS A 383 -11.17 -6.59 -10.07
N LEU A 384 -12.22 -5.77 -9.97
CA LEU A 384 -12.96 -5.23 -11.12
C LEU A 384 -12.09 -4.28 -11.96
N CYS A 385 -11.43 -3.31 -11.31
CA CYS A 385 -10.45 -2.45 -11.97
C CYS A 385 -9.33 -3.27 -12.63
N GLY A 386 -8.90 -4.34 -11.96
CA GLY A 386 -7.98 -5.34 -12.49
C GLY A 386 -8.47 -6.01 -13.77
N ALA A 387 -9.71 -6.48 -13.79
CA ALA A 387 -10.33 -7.15 -14.93
C ALA A 387 -10.46 -6.21 -16.14
N VAL A 388 -10.90 -4.97 -15.92
CA VAL A 388 -10.95 -3.92 -16.95
C VAL A 388 -9.54 -3.65 -17.50
N GLY A 389 -8.55 -3.49 -16.62
CA GLY A 389 -7.16 -3.28 -17.01
C GLY A 389 -6.60 -4.41 -17.88
N GLN A 390 -6.93 -5.66 -17.56
CA GLN A 390 -6.47 -6.81 -18.34
C GLN A 390 -7.03 -6.86 -19.76
N LEU A 391 -8.23 -6.32 -20.02
CA LEU A 391 -8.77 -6.21 -21.39
C LEU A 391 -7.81 -5.43 -22.29
N PHE A 392 -7.28 -4.30 -21.80
CA PHE A 392 -6.29 -3.51 -22.53
C PHE A 392 -4.97 -4.24 -22.72
N ILE A 393 -4.53 -5.01 -21.71
CA ILE A 393 -3.28 -5.79 -21.79
C ILE A 393 -3.40 -6.87 -22.88
N PHE A 394 -4.41 -7.74 -22.80
CA PHE A 394 -4.58 -8.83 -23.77
C PHE A 394 -4.92 -8.31 -25.18
N GLY A 395 -5.68 -7.21 -25.27
CA GLY A 395 -5.91 -6.50 -26.53
C GLY A 395 -4.61 -5.99 -27.15
N THR A 396 -3.77 -5.31 -26.37
CA THR A 396 -2.47 -4.79 -26.87
C THR A 396 -1.52 -5.91 -27.29
N ILE A 397 -1.48 -7.02 -26.54
CA ILE A 397 -0.66 -8.19 -26.90
C ILE A 397 -1.13 -8.76 -28.24
N LYS A 398 -2.44 -8.89 -28.44
CA LYS A 398 -2.97 -9.43 -29.70
C LYS A 398 -2.70 -8.50 -30.89
N THR A 399 -2.83 -7.18 -30.70
CA THR A 399 -2.70 -6.20 -31.79
C THR A 399 -1.24 -5.86 -32.13
N PHE A 400 -0.37 -5.73 -31.11
CA PHE A 400 0.98 -5.20 -31.26
C PHE A 400 2.09 -6.15 -30.77
N GLY A 401 1.72 -7.28 -30.17
CA GLY A 401 2.65 -8.25 -29.58
C GLY A 401 3.10 -7.91 -28.16
N ALA A 402 3.73 -8.87 -27.50
CA ALA A 402 4.15 -8.75 -26.11
C ALA A 402 5.23 -7.68 -25.88
N LEU A 403 6.11 -7.43 -26.85
CA LEU A 403 7.18 -6.43 -26.72
C LEU A 403 6.63 -5.00 -26.63
N VAL A 404 5.66 -4.62 -27.47
CA VAL A 404 5.04 -3.28 -27.42
C VAL A 404 4.20 -3.12 -26.15
N THR A 405 3.48 -4.17 -25.76
CA THR A 405 2.74 -4.18 -24.48
C THR A 405 3.66 -3.96 -23.29
N THR A 406 4.84 -4.60 -23.30
CA THR A 406 5.86 -4.44 -22.26
C THR A 406 6.35 -2.99 -22.19
N LEU A 407 6.61 -2.36 -23.34
CA LEU A 407 6.99 -0.95 -23.40
C LEU A 407 5.93 -0.04 -22.76
N VAL A 408 4.65 -0.16 -23.18
CA VAL A 408 3.53 0.63 -22.64
C VAL A 408 3.41 0.45 -21.12
N CYS A 409 3.48 -0.79 -20.63
CA CYS A 409 3.39 -1.09 -19.21
C CYS A 409 4.55 -0.50 -18.40
N THR A 410 5.77 -0.58 -18.93
CA THR A 410 6.97 -0.04 -18.27
C THR A 410 6.91 1.47 -18.21
N THR A 411 6.49 2.15 -19.29
CA THR A 411 6.30 3.60 -19.29
C THR A 411 5.28 4.03 -18.24
N ARG A 412 4.13 3.36 -18.13
CA ARG A 412 3.13 3.62 -17.08
C ARG A 412 3.71 3.45 -15.67
N LYS A 413 4.41 2.33 -15.41
CA LYS A 413 5.04 2.05 -14.11
C LYS A 413 6.08 3.10 -13.73
N PHE A 414 6.83 3.58 -14.72
CA PHE A 414 7.83 4.62 -14.51
C PHE A 414 7.22 5.94 -14.05
N PHE A 415 6.14 6.41 -14.69
CA PHE A 415 5.43 7.60 -14.22
C PHE A 415 4.87 7.43 -12.80
N ASN A 416 4.39 6.23 -12.44
CA ASN A 416 3.99 5.94 -11.07
C ASN A 416 5.15 6.04 -10.06
N ILE A 417 6.38 5.66 -10.44
CA ILE A 417 7.56 5.86 -9.57
C ILE A 417 7.80 7.35 -9.35
N LEU A 418 7.81 8.16 -10.41
CA LEU A 418 8.05 9.60 -10.30
C LEU A 418 6.99 10.25 -9.42
N LEU A 419 5.72 9.91 -9.63
CA LEU A 419 4.61 10.38 -8.81
C LEU A 419 4.80 9.96 -7.34
N SER A 420 5.17 8.70 -7.07
CA SER A 420 5.43 8.22 -5.72
C SER A 420 6.62 8.94 -5.06
N VAL A 421 7.66 9.31 -5.80
CA VAL A 421 8.81 10.04 -5.25
C VAL A 421 8.43 11.47 -4.88
N VAL A 422 7.67 12.14 -5.75
CA VAL A 422 7.16 13.51 -5.53
C VAL A 422 6.14 13.53 -4.38
N TRP A 423 5.19 12.59 -4.37
CA TRP A 423 4.11 12.51 -3.39
C TRP A 423 4.60 12.10 -1.99
N ASN A 424 5.47 11.08 -1.90
CA ASN A 424 5.90 10.54 -0.60
C ASN A 424 7.12 11.25 -0.01
N GLY A 425 7.60 12.34 -0.61
CA GLY A 425 8.72 13.14 -0.09
C GLY A 425 10.02 12.34 0.15
N ASN A 426 10.25 11.26 -0.60
CA ASN A 426 11.44 10.41 -0.47
C ASN A 426 12.42 10.75 -1.61
N PRO A 427 13.33 11.73 -1.45
CA PRO A 427 14.18 12.20 -2.54
C PRO A 427 15.11 11.09 -3.03
N LEU A 428 15.17 10.93 -4.36
CA LEU A 428 16.16 10.07 -5.03
C LEU A 428 17.55 10.72 -4.95
N LEU A 429 18.58 9.91 -4.76
CA LEU A 429 19.98 10.35 -4.79
C LEU A 429 20.36 10.83 -6.20
N PRO A 430 21.33 11.76 -6.36
CA PRO A 430 21.78 12.20 -7.68
C PRO A 430 22.20 11.06 -8.62
N ASN A 431 22.88 10.04 -8.11
CA ASN A 431 23.27 8.86 -8.89
C ASN A 431 22.07 8.02 -9.35
N GLN A 432 20.96 8.03 -8.61
CA GLN A 432 19.72 7.35 -8.98
C GLN A 432 19.00 8.07 -10.12
N TRP A 433 19.09 9.40 -10.19
CA TRP A 433 18.59 10.18 -11.32
C TRP A 433 19.32 9.87 -12.62
N LEU A 434 20.63 9.62 -12.57
CA LEU A 434 21.38 9.13 -13.73
C LEU A 434 20.83 7.78 -14.21
N GLY A 435 20.61 6.83 -13.30
CA GLY A 435 20.01 5.52 -13.62
C GLY A 435 18.63 5.65 -14.26
N VAL A 436 17.79 6.53 -13.71
CA VAL A 436 16.48 6.88 -14.28
C VAL A 436 16.60 7.41 -15.71
N GLY A 437 17.51 8.36 -15.96
CA GLY A 437 17.75 8.93 -17.29
C GLY A 437 18.20 7.89 -18.32
N MET A 438 19.10 6.97 -17.93
CA MET A 438 19.58 5.89 -18.80
C MET A 438 18.44 4.94 -19.21
N VAL A 439 17.63 4.48 -18.24
CA VAL A 439 16.47 3.61 -18.52
C VAL A 439 15.48 4.30 -19.44
N PHE A 440 15.17 5.58 -19.19
CA PHE A 440 14.21 6.34 -19.98
C PHE A 440 14.67 6.56 -21.43
N THR A 441 15.95 6.93 -21.60
CA THR A 441 16.54 7.11 -22.94
C THR A 441 16.49 5.81 -23.74
N GLY A 442 16.85 4.68 -23.14
CA GLY A 442 16.78 3.37 -23.80
C GLY A 442 15.34 2.99 -24.22
N LEU A 443 14.36 3.23 -23.36
CA LEU A 443 12.95 2.96 -23.66
C LEU A 443 12.40 3.85 -24.79
N LEU A 444 12.69 5.15 -24.76
CA LEU A 444 12.21 6.09 -25.78
C LEU A 444 12.81 5.80 -27.15
N VAL A 445 14.13 5.61 -27.22
CA VAL A 445 14.83 5.31 -28.47
C VAL A 445 14.28 4.02 -29.09
N GLN A 446 14.09 2.99 -28.28
CA GLN A 446 13.51 1.73 -28.74
C GLN A 446 12.06 1.87 -29.21
N GLY A 447 11.23 2.61 -28.48
CA GLY A 447 9.85 2.89 -28.88
C GLY A 447 9.76 3.62 -30.22
N TRP A 448 10.58 4.65 -30.40
CA TRP A 448 10.63 5.44 -31.63
C TRP A 448 11.05 4.61 -32.85
N MET A 449 12.07 3.77 -32.69
CA MET A 449 12.52 2.86 -33.77
C MET A 449 11.42 1.90 -34.21
N LYS A 450 10.70 1.29 -33.25
CA LYS A 450 9.64 0.35 -33.58
C LYS A 450 8.46 1.03 -34.29
N SER A 451 8.11 2.24 -33.87
CA SER A 451 7.08 3.04 -34.54
C SER A 451 7.43 3.27 -36.02
N LYS A 452 8.67 3.68 -36.31
CA LYS A 452 9.17 3.83 -37.69
C LYS A 452 9.10 2.53 -38.50
N ARG A 453 9.45 1.40 -37.90
CA ARG A 453 9.47 0.09 -38.58
C ARG A 453 8.06 -0.43 -38.90
N HIS A 454 7.09 -0.18 -38.03
CA HIS A 454 5.68 -0.46 -38.30
C HIS A 454 5.08 0.49 -39.34
N GLY A 455 5.49 1.76 -39.36
CA GLY A 455 5.09 2.73 -40.39
C GLY A 455 5.54 2.32 -41.80
N LYS A 456 6.78 1.84 -41.95
CA LYS A 456 7.28 1.31 -43.24
C LYS A 456 6.51 0.09 -43.74
N LYS A 457 6.25 -0.90 -42.86
CA LYS A 457 5.52 -2.13 -43.21
C LYS A 457 4.03 -1.92 -43.58
N LYS A 458 3.45 -0.76 -43.29
CA LYS A 458 2.10 -0.38 -43.70
C LYS A 458 2.08 0.42 -45.01
N ALA A 459 3.22 0.97 -45.42
CA ALA A 459 3.38 1.75 -46.63
C ALA A 459 3.86 0.89 -47.82
N GLU A 460 4.48 -0.25 -47.53
CA GLU A 460 4.69 -1.41 -48.43
C GLU A 460 3.47 -2.32 -48.40
#